data_AF-A0A7X4FRQ0-F1
#
_entry.id   AF-A0A7X4FRQ0-F1
#
_cell.length_a   1.000
_cell.length_b   1.000
_cell.length_c   1.000
_cell.angle_alpha   90.00
_cell.angle_beta   90.00
_cell.angle_gamma   90.00
#
_symmetry.space_group_name_H-M   'P 1'
#
loop_
_entity.id
_entity.type
_entity.pdbx_description
1 polymer ?
#
loop_
_entity_poly.entity_id
_entity_poly.type
_entity_poly.pdbx_seq_one_letter_code
_entity_poly.pdbx_strand_id
1 'polypeptide(L)'
;MIDQGGDVAAPCPHVGACPLASDDWCHFAARVDRSSVQRRLKGGSLGYEDEKYAYVAVTRGAADRCAARVLRRPVAQSRRVSLRLCTSEGLRQELVTRSEGERYRAARKTRWGDGWQPAEGKAGDGTGLPAGRVSTA
;
A
#
# COMPACT_ATOMS: atom_id res chain seq x y z
N MET A 1 -6.78 16.65 -16.74
CA MET A 1 -5.38 16.27 -16.38
C MET A 1 -5.01 14.97 -17.07
N ILE A 2 -5.68 13.85 -16.78
CA ILE A 2 -5.54 12.62 -17.59
C ILE A 2 -6.19 12.81 -18.97
N ASP A 3 -7.41 13.36 -19.00
CA ASP A 3 -8.13 13.69 -20.25
C ASP A 3 -7.45 14.78 -21.11
N GLN A 4 -6.35 15.35 -20.62
CA GLN A 4 -5.51 16.32 -21.33
C GLN A 4 -4.18 15.70 -21.75
N GLY A 5 -4.09 14.37 -21.81
CA GLY A 5 -2.88 13.62 -22.21
C GLY A 5 -1.87 13.38 -21.08
N GLY A 6 -2.27 13.52 -19.81
CA GLY A 6 -1.41 13.23 -18.66
C GLY A 6 -1.36 11.74 -18.34
N ASP A 7 -0.16 11.20 -18.13
CA ASP A 7 0.08 9.81 -17.77
C ASP A 7 0.34 9.67 -16.26
N VAL A 8 -0.42 8.81 -15.57
CA VAL A 8 -0.23 8.61 -14.12
C VAL A 8 1.04 7.80 -13.89
N ALA A 9 2.07 8.42 -13.30
CA ALA A 9 3.33 7.78 -12.98
C ALA A 9 3.32 7.04 -11.63
N ALA A 10 2.60 7.57 -10.65
CA ALA A 10 2.48 7.01 -9.31
C ALA A 10 1.26 7.60 -8.58
N PRO A 11 0.78 6.99 -7.49
CA PRO A 11 1.17 5.69 -6.93
C PRO A 11 0.54 4.50 -7.67
N CYS A 12 -0.50 4.75 -8.44
CA CYS A 12 -1.35 3.71 -9.04
C CYS A 12 -0.61 2.95 -10.15
N PRO A 13 -0.69 1.61 -10.15
CA PRO A 13 -0.14 0.77 -11.23
C PRO A 13 -1.10 0.63 -12.43
N HIS A 14 -2.39 0.94 -12.25
CA HIS A 14 -3.40 0.89 -13.30
C HIS A 14 -3.73 2.29 -13.83
N VAL A 15 -4.36 2.32 -15.02
CA VAL A 15 -4.95 3.51 -15.62
C VAL A 15 -6.47 3.32 -15.64
N GLY A 16 -7.21 4.26 -15.06
CA GLY A 16 -8.67 4.21 -14.99
C GLY A 16 -9.21 4.43 -13.57
N ALA A 17 -10.49 4.09 -13.38
CA ALA A 17 -11.15 4.20 -12.08
C ALA A 17 -10.44 3.37 -11.01
N CYS A 18 -10.31 3.91 -9.79
CA CYS A 18 -9.68 3.20 -8.70
C CYS A 18 -10.56 2.00 -8.27
N PRO A 19 -10.01 0.78 -8.17
CA PRO A 19 -10.78 -0.40 -7.76
C PRO A 19 -11.03 -0.47 -6.25
N LEU A 20 -10.57 0.52 -5.49
CA LEU A 20 -10.79 0.59 -4.05
C LEU A 20 -12.24 0.99 -3.76
N ALA A 21 -12.84 0.36 -2.74
CA ALA A 21 -14.19 0.69 -2.29
C ALA A 21 -14.27 2.15 -1.81
N SER A 22 -15.45 2.76 -1.94
CA SER A 22 -15.66 4.18 -1.63
C SER A 22 -15.54 4.55 -0.15
N ASP A 23 -15.64 3.56 0.75
CA ASP A 23 -15.44 3.71 2.19
C ASP A 23 -13.98 3.53 2.62
N ASP A 24 -13.09 3.22 1.68
CA ASP A 24 -11.65 3.13 1.88
C ASP A 24 -10.93 4.16 0.98
N TRP A 25 -9.71 4.52 1.36
CA TRP A 25 -8.89 5.46 0.59
C TRP A 25 -7.46 4.96 0.44
N CYS A 26 -6.89 5.21 -0.74
CA CYS A 26 -5.50 4.88 -1.05
C CYS A 26 -4.59 5.93 -0.42
N HIS A 27 -3.86 5.53 0.61
CA HIS A 27 -2.97 6.40 1.37
C HIS A 27 -1.71 5.67 1.81
N PHE A 28 -0.75 6.44 2.28
CA PHE A 28 0.53 6.03 2.82
C PHE A 28 0.74 6.73 4.16
N ALA A 29 1.86 6.43 4.82
CA ALA A 29 2.24 7.12 6.04
C ALA A 29 3.71 7.55 5.98
N ALA A 30 3.95 8.82 6.31
CA ALA A 30 5.29 9.36 6.49
C ALA A 30 5.52 9.54 7.99
N ARG A 31 6.69 9.14 8.47
CA ARG A 31 7.08 9.41 9.84
C ARG A 31 7.59 10.84 9.94
N VAL A 32 6.96 11.63 10.80
CA VAL A 32 7.35 13.01 11.09
C VAL A 32 7.68 13.16 12.57
N ASP A 33 8.67 14.00 12.86
CA ASP A 33 9.13 14.20 14.23
C ASP A 33 8.15 15.03 15.05
N ARG A 34 8.04 14.70 16.34
CA ARG A 34 7.32 15.47 17.34
C ARG A 34 8.29 16.19 18.25
N SER A 35 8.19 17.52 18.27
CA SER A 35 8.89 18.35 19.24
C SER A 35 8.43 18.04 20.67
N SER A 36 9.25 18.39 21.66
CA SER A 36 8.89 18.26 23.08
C SER A 36 7.61 19.02 23.44
N VAL A 37 7.41 20.19 22.85
CA VAL A 37 6.20 21.01 23.02
C VAL A 37 4.98 20.29 22.45
N GLN A 38 5.07 19.73 21.24
CA GLN A 38 3.98 18.97 20.63
C GLN A 38 3.64 17.72 21.44
N ARG A 39 4.64 17.01 21.96
CA ARG A 39 4.43 15.86 22.86
C ARG A 39 3.66 16.26 24.12
N ARG A 40 4.08 17.35 24.79
CA ARG A 40 3.43 17.85 26.01
C ARG A 40 1.99 18.29 25.76
N LEU A 41 1.75 19.05 24.68
CA LEU A 41 0.43 19.63 24.40
C LEU A 41 -0.57 18.61 23.85
N LYS A 42 -0.10 17.62 23.07
CA LYS A 42 -0.96 16.61 22.42
C LYS A 42 -1.00 15.26 23.17
N GLY A 43 -0.43 15.19 24.38
CA GLY A 43 -0.36 13.95 25.16
C GLY A 43 0.44 12.83 24.47
N GLY A 44 1.38 13.17 23.60
CA GLY A 44 2.17 12.20 22.84
C GLY A 44 3.38 11.70 23.63
N SER A 45 3.50 10.38 23.81
CA SER A 45 4.67 9.77 24.46
C SER A 45 5.85 9.54 23.51
N LEU A 46 5.59 9.34 22.22
CA LEU A 46 6.61 9.09 21.20
C LEU A 46 7.14 10.39 20.59
N GLY A 47 8.41 10.39 20.24
CA GLY A 47 9.11 11.48 19.53
C GLY A 47 8.74 11.63 18.06
N TYR A 48 7.76 10.87 17.56
CA TYR A 48 7.31 10.91 16.17
C TYR A 48 5.82 10.58 16.07
N GLU A 49 5.24 10.90 14.92
CA GLU A 49 3.94 10.42 14.47
C GLU A 49 4.02 9.92 13.03
N ASP A 50 3.15 8.97 12.68
CA ASP A 50 3.01 8.49 11.31
C ASP A 50 1.83 9.26 10.67
N GLU A 51 2.15 10.32 9.93
CA GLU A 51 1.16 11.18 9.26
C GLU A 51 0.67 10.52 7.98
N LYS A 52 -0.65 10.41 7.83
CA LYS A 52 -1.27 9.79 6.65
C LYS A 52 -1.37 10.79 5.50
N TYR A 53 -0.99 10.37 4.31
CA TYR A 53 -1.09 11.21 3.11
C TYR A 53 -1.51 10.39 1.88
N ALA A 54 -2.10 11.08 0.92
CA ALA A 54 -2.36 10.55 -0.42
C ALA A 54 -1.67 11.46 -1.45
N TYR A 55 -1.23 10.89 -2.55
CA TYR A 55 -0.62 11.65 -3.64
C TYR A 55 -1.00 11.03 -4.98
N VAL A 56 -0.85 11.83 -6.03
CA VAL A 56 -0.84 11.36 -7.42
C VAL A 56 0.26 12.14 -8.15
N ALA A 57 1.10 11.43 -8.90
CA ALA A 57 2.13 12.00 -9.73
C ALA A 57 1.75 11.75 -11.20
N VAL A 58 1.70 12.81 -11.99
CA VAL A 58 1.28 12.77 -13.40
C VAL A 58 2.36 13.41 -14.25
N THR A 59 2.70 12.77 -15.36
CA THR A 59 3.71 13.22 -16.33
C THR A 59 3.07 13.51 -17.69
N ARG A 60 3.77 14.26 -18.55
CA ARG A 60 3.31 14.53 -19.93
C ARG A 60 3.65 13.40 -20.91
N GLY A 61 4.58 12.53 -20.55
CA GLY A 61 4.99 11.37 -21.35
C GLY A 61 4.75 10.07 -20.59
N ALA A 62 4.93 8.95 -21.28
CA ALA A 62 4.77 7.61 -20.72
C ALA A 62 5.64 7.43 -19.48
N ALA A 63 5.04 6.94 -18.41
CA ALA A 63 5.71 6.67 -17.15
C ALA A 63 5.82 5.16 -16.88
N ASP A 64 6.99 4.77 -16.38
CA ASP A 64 7.21 3.42 -15.85
C ASP A 64 6.51 3.27 -14.50
N ARG A 65 5.54 2.36 -14.46
CA ARG A 65 4.77 2.04 -13.26
C ARG A 65 5.31 0.81 -12.57
N CYS A 66 5.07 0.69 -11.28
CA CYS A 66 5.29 -0.58 -10.59
C CYS A 66 4.28 -1.63 -11.08
N ALA A 67 4.67 -2.90 -11.12
CA ALA A 67 3.75 -4.01 -11.44
C ALA A 67 2.61 -4.14 -10.40
N ALA A 68 2.94 -3.96 -9.13
CA ALA A 68 1.98 -3.85 -8.05
C ALA A 68 2.43 -2.83 -7.00
N ARG A 69 1.46 -2.20 -6.33
CA ARG A 69 1.68 -1.28 -5.20
C ARG A 69 1.18 -1.91 -3.90
N VAL A 70 2.01 -1.90 -2.87
CA VAL A 70 1.63 -2.39 -1.54
C VAL A 70 0.74 -1.37 -0.84
N LEU A 71 -0.53 -1.72 -0.66
CA LEU A 71 -1.56 -0.78 -0.19
C LEU A 71 -1.58 -0.58 1.31
N ARG A 72 -1.08 -1.54 2.09
CA ARG A 72 -1.12 -1.52 3.56
C ARG A 72 0.18 -2.10 4.10
N ARG A 73 0.45 -1.91 5.39
CA ARG A 73 1.61 -2.54 6.05
C ARG A 73 1.57 -4.06 5.84
N PRO A 74 2.64 -4.66 5.30
CA PRO A 74 2.74 -6.12 5.20
C PRO A 74 2.54 -6.81 6.55
N VAL A 75 1.75 -7.88 6.57
CA VAL A 75 1.52 -8.68 7.77
C VAL A 75 2.53 -9.82 7.79
N ALA A 76 3.65 -9.59 8.48
CA ALA A 76 4.72 -10.56 8.60
C ALA A 76 4.50 -11.52 9.79
N GLN A 77 4.63 -12.82 9.52
CA GLN A 77 4.59 -13.90 10.50
C GLN A 77 5.85 -14.77 10.37
N SER A 78 6.03 -15.76 11.25
CA SER A 78 7.24 -16.60 11.31
C SER A 78 7.53 -17.40 10.04
N ARG A 79 6.52 -17.70 9.22
CA ARG A 79 6.64 -18.54 8.01
C ARG A 79 5.96 -17.99 6.76
N ARG A 80 5.33 -16.82 6.87
CA ARG A 80 4.58 -16.21 5.78
C ARG A 80 4.50 -14.69 5.93
N VAL A 81 4.29 -14.00 4.82
CA VAL A 81 3.99 -12.58 4.74
C VAL A 81 2.75 -12.42 3.88
N SER A 82 1.74 -11.73 4.38
CA SER A 82 0.58 -11.36 3.57
C SER A 82 0.71 -9.93 3.07
N LEU A 83 0.52 -9.75 1.77
CA LEU A 83 0.57 -8.47 1.06
C LEU A 83 -0.81 -8.15 0.49
N ARG A 84 -1.31 -6.94 0.76
CA ARG A 84 -2.44 -6.35 0.05
C ARG A 84 -1.91 -5.46 -1.05
N LEU A 85 -2.28 -5.75 -2.28
CA LEU A 85 -1.70 -5.18 -3.49
C LEU A 85 -2.78 -4.51 -4.33
N CYS A 86 -2.41 -3.38 -4.94
CA CYS A 86 -3.07 -2.87 -6.13
C CYS A 86 -2.22 -3.28 -7.34
N THR A 87 -2.82 -3.75 -8.41
CA THR A 87 -2.15 -4.13 -9.66
C THR A 87 -2.81 -3.42 -10.84
N SER A 88 -2.27 -3.58 -12.05
CA SER A 88 -2.91 -3.13 -13.29
C SER A 88 -4.31 -3.73 -13.50
N GLU A 89 -4.57 -4.92 -12.93
CA GLU A 89 -5.81 -5.69 -13.09
C GLU A 89 -6.79 -5.51 -11.93
N GLY A 90 -6.38 -4.89 -10.82
CA GLY A 90 -7.25 -4.65 -9.66
C GLY A 90 -6.59 -4.93 -8.32
N LEU A 91 -7.41 -5.18 -7.30
CA LEU A 91 -6.94 -5.49 -5.96
C LEU A 91 -6.60 -6.98 -5.83
N ARG A 92 -5.45 -7.29 -5.23
CA ARG A 92 -5.01 -8.66 -4.98
C ARG A 92 -4.51 -8.82 -3.56
N GLN A 93 -4.79 -9.98 -2.96
CA GLN A 93 -4.07 -10.42 -1.78
C GLN A 93 -3.07 -11.51 -2.18
N GLU A 94 -1.85 -11.39 -1.67
CA GLU A 94 -0.80 -12.36 -1.94
C GLU A 94 -0.22 -12.88 -0.62
N LEU A 95 0.02 -14.20 -0.56
CA LEU A 95 0.66 -14.85 0.57
C LEU A 95 2.01 -15.39 0.12
N VAL A 96 3.09 -14.80 0.63
CA VAL A 96 4.46 -15.22 0.37
C VAL A 96 4.95 -16.05 1.53
N THR A 97 5.36 -17.28 1.28
CA THR A 97 5.72 -18.30 2.27
C THR A 97 7.22 -18.52 2.32
N ARG A 98 7.73 -19.03 3.45
CA ARG A 98 9.17 -19.28 3.66
C ARG A 98 9.80 -20.18 2.59
N SER A 99 9.04 -21.10 2.00
CA SER A 99 9.51 -21.99 0.93
C SER A 99 9.84 -21.25 -0.38
N GLU A 100 9.30 -20.05 -0.59
CA GLU A 100 9.58 -19.21 -1.77
C GLU A 100 10.92 -18.45 -1.66
N GLY A 101 11.73 -18.76 -0.65
CA GLY A 101 13.15 -18.38 -0.59
C GLY A 101 13.39 -16.87 -0.65
N GLU A 102 13.98 -16.39 -1.75
CA GLU A 102 14.29 -14.97 -1.94
C GLU A 102 13.06 -14.07 -1.94
N ARG A 103 11.95 -14.55 -2.52
CA ARG A 103 10.68 -13.82 -2.55
C ARG A 103 10.16 -13.57 -1.14
N TYR A 104 10.29 -14.55 -0.24
CA TYR A 104 9.98 -14.39 1.18
C TYR A 104 10.87 -13.36 1.88
N ARG A 105 12.18 -13.38 1.59
CA ARG A 105 13.12 -12.38 2.14
C ARG A 105 12.78 -10.97 1.66
N ALA A 106 12.39 -10.83 0.39
CA ALA A 106 11.94 -9.57 -0.17
C ALA A 106 10.65 -9.11 0.50
N ALA A 107 9.62 -9.96 0.58
CA ALA A 107 8.33 -9.64 1.20
C ALA A 107 8.48 -9.19 2.66
N ARG A 108 9.43 -9.77 3.41
CA ARG A 108 9.75 -9.37 4.80
C ARG A 108 10.36 -7.98 4.92
N LYS A 109 10.97 -7.46 3.86
CA LYS A 109 11.60 -6.12 3.82
C LYS A 109 10.70 -5.05 3.20
N THR A 110 9.68 -5.48 2.46
CA THR A 110 8.67 -4.61 1.85
C THR A 110 7.96 -3.75 2.89
N ARG A 111 7.69 -2.52 2.51
CA ARG A 111 6.98 -1.51 3.30
C ARG A 111 5.69 -1.09 2.62
N TRP A 112 4.86 -0.40 3.38
CA TRP A 112 3.67 0.24 2.86
C TRP A 112 4.04 1.28 1.80
N GLY A 113 3.50 1.13 0.59
CA GLY A 113 3.77 2.01 -0.53
C GLY A 113 4.88 1.54 -1.47
N ASP A 114 5.59 0.46 -1.14
CA ASP A 114 6.62 -0.09 -2.03
C ASP A 114 6.00 -0.68 -3.30
N GLY A 115 6.81 -0.72 -4.37
CA GLY A 115 6.52 -1.53 -5.54
C GLY A 115 6.77 -3.02 -5.23
N TRP A 116 5.95 -3.90 -5.79
CA TRP A 116 6.05 -5.35 -5.64
C TRP A 116 5.93 -6.03 -7.00
N GLN A 117 6.63 -7.15 -7.17
CA GLN A 117 6.50 -8.03 -8.33
C GLN A 117 5.56 -9.19 -7.96
N PRO A 118 4.26 -9.12 -8.30
CA PRO A 118 3.30 -10.16 -7.94
C PRO A 118 3.64 -11.49 -8.63
N ALA A 119 3.15 -12.61 -8.09
CA ALA A 119 3.40 -13.91 -8.70
C ALA A 119 2.54 -14.06 -9.97
N GLU A 120 3.12 -14.60 -11.04
CA GLU A 120 2.41 -14.85 -12.31
C GLU A 120 1.33 -15.94 -12.12
N GLY A 121 0.05 -15.55 -12.14
CA GLY A 121 -1.14 -16.42 -11.94
C GLY A 121 -1.26 -17.06 -10.54
N LYS A 122 -2.42 -17.40 -9.95
CA LYS A 122 -3.84 -17.14 -10.22
C LYS A 122 -4.34 -16.06 -9.24
N ALA A 123 -5.41 -15.35 -9.60
CA ALA A 123 -6.24 -14.64 -8.62
C ALA A 123 -6.66 -15.65 -7.53
N GLY A 124 -5.97 -15.60 -6.40
CA GLY A 124 -6.28 -16.43 -5.25
C GLY A 124 -7.62 -15.99 -4.70
N ASP A 125 -8.59 -16.91 -4.83
CA ASP A 125 -9.93 -16.95 -4.26
C ASP A 125 -10.28 -15.79 -3.32
N GLY A 126 -11.35 -15.08 -3.69
CA GLY A 126 -11.86 -13.90 -3.02
C GLY A 126 -12.42 -14.22 -1.64
N THR A 127 -11.53 -14.51 -0.69
CA THR A 127 -11.83 -14.26 0.70
C THR A 127 -11.84 -12.74 0.84
N GLY A 128 -13.05 -12.21 0.66
CA GLY A 128 -13.36 -10.79 0.72
C GLY A 128 -12.61 -10.13 1.85
N LEU A 129 -12.10 -8.94 1.56
CA LEU A 129 -11.64 -8.01 2.56
C LEU A 129 -12.68 -8.01 3.71
N PRO A 130 -12.35 -8.44 4.94
CA PRO A 130 -13.29 -8.28 6.01
C PRO A 130 -13.44 -6.76 6.21
N ALA A 131 -14.66 -6.26 5.99
CA ALA A 131 -15.06 -4.93 6.42
C ALA A 131 -14.59 -4.78 7.87
N GLY A 132 -13.69 -3.83 8.11
CA GLY A 132 -13.10 -3.62 9.42
C GLY A 132 -14.23 -3.40 10.43
N ARG A 133 -14.29 -4.24 11.47
CA ARG A 133 -15.18 -4.00 12.60
C ARG A 133 -14.78 -2.67 13.22
N VAL A 134 -15.70 -1.70 13.17
CA VAL A 134 -15.64 -0.48 13.97
C VAL A 134 -15.71 -0.91 15.43
N SER A 135 -14.58 -0.86 16.12
CA SER A 135 -14.53 -0.96 17.57
C SER A 135 -14.92 0.40 18.13
N THR A 136 -16.18 0.55 18.52
CA THR A 136 -16.62 1.64 19.40
C THR A 136 -16.02 1.42 20.79
N ALA A 137 -15.17 2.37 21.20
CA ALA A 137 -14.89 2.71 22.59
C ALA A 137 -14.77 4.24 22.65
#